data_AF-A0A0L8FXF8-F1
#
_entry.id   AF-A0A0L8FXF8-F1
#
_cell.length_a   1.000
_cell.length_b   1.000
_cell.length_c   1.000
_cell.angle_alpha   90.00
_cell.angle_beta   90.00
_cell.angle_gamma   90.00
#
_symmetry.space_group_name_H-M   'P 1'
#
loop_
_entity.id
_entity.type
_entity.pdbx_description
1 polymer ?
#
loop_
_entity_poly.entity_id
_entity_poly.type
_entity_poly.pdbx_seq_one_letter_code
_entity_poly.pdbx_strand_id
1 'polypeptide(L)'
;MFAQLVIGPPGSGKTTYCRGMSEFMRNLGRKVSIVNLDPANDCIPYTPDINISELITLEEVMENLKLGPNGGLIYCMEYLDKNLDWLVHKLKLIPKDHYIMFDCPGQVELYTHHNAVHNIVEALQKLDYRLVAVHLVDAHYCSDTGKFISVLLTSLITMLQVSLPHVNVLSKADLIQKYGKLAFNLDFYTDVLDLNYLLERLQELSKATSTTLYLLYYIA
;
A
#
# COMPACT_ATOMS: atom_id res chain seq x y z
N MET A 1 12.49 -16.49 -8.59
CA MET A 1 11.20 -16.15 -9.28
C MET A 1 10.96 -14.65 -9.15
N PHE A 2 10.15 -14.02 -10.00
CA PHE A 2 9.80 -12.60 -9.86
C PHE A 2 8.46 -12.45 -9.13
N ALA A 3 8.39 -11.50 -8.20
CA ALA A 3 7.15 -11.19 -7.51
C ALA A 3 7.06 -9.72 -7.14
N GLN A 4 5.84 -9.27 -6.88
CA GLN A 4 5.58 -7.94 -6.36
C GLN A 4 4.79 -7.98 -5.06
N LEU A 5 5.14 -7.09 -4.14
CA LEU A 5 4.35 -6.79 -2.95
C LEU A 5 3.49 -5.58 -3.23
N VAL A 6 2.18 -5.75 -3.20
CA VAL A 6 1.22 -4.67 -3.42
C VAL A 6 0.86 -4.08 -2.07
N ILE A 7 1.40 -2.89 -1.80
CA ILE A 7 1.32 -2.21 -0.50
C ILE A 7 0.72 -0.81 -0.66
N GLY A 8 0.35 -0.20 0.46
CA GLY A 8 -0.24 1.14 0.51
C GLY A 8 -1.38 1.25 1.51
N PRO A 9 -1.80 2.48 1.86
CA PRO A 9 -2.78 2.73 2.92
C PRO A 9 -4.15 2.09 2.64
N PRO A 10 -5.04 2.03 3.65
CA PRO A 10 -6.39 1.51 3.46
C PRO A 10 -7.13 2.33 2.40
N GLY A 11 -7.88 1.65 1.53
CA GLY A 11 -8.62 2.31 0.45
C GLY A 11 -7.79 2.76 -0.76
N SER A 12 -6.46 2.57 -0.79
CA SER A 12 -5.63 2.92 -1.96
C SER A 12 -5.90 2.06 -3.21
N GLY A 13 -6.65 0.96 -3.08
CA GLY A 13 -7.06 0.11 -4.20
C GLY A 13 -6.17 -1.10 -4.46
N LYS A 14 -5.38 -1.56 -3.49
CA LYS A 14 -4.47 -2.73 -3.59
C LYS A 14 -5.16 -3.98 -4.18
N THR A 15 -6.24 -4.46 -3.55
CA THR A 15 -6.99 -5.62 -4.01
C THR A 15 -7.59 -5.43 -5.41
N THR A 16 -8.10 -4.23 -5.73
CA THR A 16 -8.60 -3.91 -7.07
C THR A 16 -7.48 -3.93 -8.11
N TYR A 17 -6.31 -3.43 -7.77
CA TYR A 17 -5.12 -3.49 -8.61
C TYR A 17 -4.65 -4.94 -8.79
N CYS A 18 -4.63 -5.75 -7.73
CA CYS A 18 -4.29 -7.17 -7.81
C CYS A 18 -5.18 -7.91 -8.81
N ARG A 19 -6.49 -7.67 -8.75
CA ARG A 19 -7.44 -8.19 -9.74
C ARG A 19 -7.08 -7.75 -11.16
N GLY A 20 -7.10 -6.44 -11.42
CA GLY A 20 -6.97 -5.90 -12.78
C GLY A 20 -5.62 -6.23 -13.41
N MET A 21 -4.53 -6.15 -12.64
CA MET A 21 -3.20 -6.49 -13.11
C MET A 21 -3.09 -7.99 -13.41
N SER A 22 -3.67 -8.86 -12.58
CA SER A 22 -3.64 -10.30 -12.86
C SER A 22 -4.42 -10.67 -14.12
N GLU A 23 -5.59 -10.07 -14.35
CA GLU A 23 -6.40 -10.25 -15.57
C GLU A 23 -5.63 -9.75 -16.79
N PHE A 24 -5.05 -8.55 -16.71
CA PHE A 24 -4.22 -7.97 -17.77
C PHE A 24 -3.03 -8.87 -18.14
N MET A 25 -2.27 -9.34 -17.14
CA MET A 25 -1.13 -10.22 -17.37
C MET A 25 -1.53 -11.57 -17.98
N ARG A 26 -2.65 -12.17 -17.52
CA ARG A 26 -3.19 -13.41 -18.09
C ARG A 26 -3.60 -13.23 -19.55
N ASN A 27 -4.22 -12.10 -19.90
CA ASN A 27 -4.58 -11.77 -21.28
C ASN A 27 -3.35 -11.60 -22.20
N LEU A 28 -2.20 -11.22 -21.64
CA LEU A 28 -0.91 -11.19 -22.34
C LEU A 28 -0.22 -12.58 -22.41
N GLY A 29 -0.89 -13.64 -21.96
CA GLY A 29 -0.34 -15.00 -21.93
C GLY A 29 0.64 -15.26 -20.78
N ARG A 30 0.74 -14.36 -19.79
CA ARG A 30 1.57 -14.58 -18.60
C ARG A 30 0.80 -15.38 -17.55
N LYS A 31 1.49 -16.31 -16.89
CA LYS A 31 0.95 -17.05 -15.76
C LYS A 31 1.16 -16.24 -14.48
N VAL A 32 0.09 -16.08 -13.71
CA VAL A 32 0.10 -15.25 -12.49
C VAL A 32 -0.61 -15.99 -11.37
N SER A 33 0.04 -16.02 -10.21
CA SER A 33 -0.55 -16.47 -8.95
C SER A 33 -0.65 -15.31 -7.96
N ILE A 34 -1.79 -15.23 -7.27
CA ILE A 34 -2.08 -14.19 -6.29
C ILE A 34 -2.05 -14.81 -4.89
N VAL A 35 -1.28 -14.20 -3.99
CA VAL A 35 -1.19 -14.54 -2.58
C VAL A 35 -1.86 -13.43 -1.79
N ASN A 36 -3.01 -13.72 -1.18
CA ASN A 36 -3.67 -12.79 -0.28
C ASN A 36 -3.04 -12.90 1.12
N LEU A 37 -2.42 -11.82 1.57
CA LEU A 37 -1.86 -11.69 2.91
C LEU A 37 -2.70 -10.75 3.80
N ASP A 38 -3.81 -10.20 3.31
CA ASP A 38 -4.73 -9.38 4.12
C ASP A 38 -5.77 -10.26 4.83
N PRO A 39 -5.68 -10.45 6.17
CA PRO A 39 -6.60 -11.29 6.93
C PRO A 39 -7.96 -10.63 7.18
N ALA A 40 -8.13 -9.35 6.82
CA ALA A 40 -9.36 -8.58 7.03
C ALA A 40 -10.17 -8.36 5.75
N ASN A 41 -9.79 -9.04 4.66
CA ASN A 41 -10.39 -8.82 3.35
C ASN A 41 -11.56 -9.79 3.09
N ASP A 42 -12.77 -9.39 3.47
CA ASP A 42 -13.98 -10.20 3.32
C ASP A 42 -14.48 -10.31 1.88
N CYS A 43 -14.14 -9.34 1.02
CA CYS A 43 -14.68 -9.20 -0.32
C CYS A 43 -13.59 -9.23 -1.39
N ILE A 44 -12.90 -10.37 -1.50
CA ILE A 44 -11.85 -10.57 -2.51
C ILE A 44 -12.50 -10.78 -3.89
N PRO A 45 -12.27 -9.89 -4.89
CA PRO A 45 -12.91 -9.97 -6.20
C PRO A 45 -12.15 -10.88 -7.18
N TYR A 46 -11.36 -11.82 -6.67
CA TYR A 46 -10.59 -12.82 -7.40
C TYR A 46 -10.41 -14.06 -6.53
N THR A 47 -9.99 -15.18 -7.14
CA THR A 47 -9.63 -16.40 -6.40
C THR A 47 -8.12 -16.39 -6.12
N PRO A 48 -7.68 -16.24 -4.86
CA PRO A 48 -6.27 -16.33 -4.51
C PRO A 48 -5.77 -17.77 -4.61
N ASP A 49 -4.52 -17.96 -5.02
CA ASP A 49 -3.82 -19.26 -5.02
C ASP A 49 -3.40 -19.66 -3.60
N ILE A 50 -3.12 -18.66 -2.76
CA ILE A 50 -2.80 -18.81 -1.33
C ILE A 50 -3.55 -17.71 -0.59
N ASN A 51 -4.30 -18.07 0.45
CA ASN A 51 -5.00 -17.12 1.30
C ASN A 51 -4.59 -17.27 2.76
N ILE A 52 -4.15 -16.17 3.39
CA ILE A 52 -3.81 -16.14 4.83
C ILE A 52 -4.97 -16.59 5.71
N SER A 53 -6.22 -16.45 5.25
CA SER A 53 -7.41 -16.90 5.99
C SER A 53 -7.42 -18.42 6.24
N GLU A 54 -6.64 -19.21 5.50
CA GLU A 54 -6.44 -20.65 5.77
C GLU A 54 -5.53 -20.91 6.98
N LEU A 55 -4.76 -19.90 7.41
CA LEU A 55 -3.87 -19.93 8.56
C LEU A 55 -4.49 -19.22 9.76
N ILE A 56 -4.99 -18.00 9.56
CA ILE A 56 -5.54 -17.13 10.62
C ILE A 56 -6.46 -16.07 10.01
N THR A 57 -7.58 -15.77 10.67
CA THR A 57 -8.49 -14.67 10.28
C THR A 57 -8.53 -13.58 11.34
N LEU A 58 -8.86 -12.34 10.93
CA LEU A 58 -8.96 -11.22 11.86
C LEU A 58 -10.08 -11.43 12.88
N GLU A 59 -11.21 -11.99 12.45
CA GLU A 59 -12.40 -12.21 13.27
C GLU A 59 -12.08 -13.16 14.44
N GLU A 60 -11.43 -14.29 14.14
CA GLU A 60 -11.04 -15.28 15.15
C GLU A 60 -10.11 -14.67 16.20
N VAL A 61 -9.16 -13.85 15.76
CA VAL A 61 -8.20 -13.16 16.65
C VAL A 61 -8.89 -12.14 17.53
N MET A 62 -9.79 -11.33 16.96
CA MET A 62 -10.54 -10.33 17.71
C MET A 62 -11.43 -10.97 18.79
N GLU A 63 -12.10 -12.07 18.45
CA GLU A 63 -12.97 -12.80 19.39
C GLU A 63 -12.17 -13.48 20.51
N ASN A 64 -11.10 -14.21 20.16
CA ASN A 64 -10.35 -15.01 21.13
C ASN A 64 -9.43 -14.17 22.03
N LEU A 65 -8.79 -13.13 21.48
CA LEU A 65 -7.82 -12.30 22.21
C LEU A 65 -8.41 -10.98 22.71
N LYS A 66 -9.68 -10.70 22.42
CA LYS A 66 -10.38 -9.45 22.79
C LYS A 66 -9.62 -8.20 22.30
N LEU A 67 -9.03 -8.29 21.13
CA LEU A 67 -8.31 -7.19 20.49
C LEU A 67 -9.26 -6.37 19.60
N GLY A 68 -8.97 -5.07 19.46
CA GLY A 68 -9.60 -4.26 18.42
C GLY A 68 -9.04 -4.59 17.03
N PRO A 69 -9.67 -4.09 15.94
CA PRO A 69 -9.30 -4.44 14.55
C PRO A 69 -7.82 -4.24 14.22
N ASN A 70 -7.24 -3.09 14.60
CA ASN A 70 -5.84 -2.80 14.31
C ASN A 70 -4.89 -3.74 15.09
N GLY A 71 -5.18 -4.00 16.36
CA GLY A 71 -4.39 -4.91 17.19
C GLY A 71 -4.50 -6.36 16.72
N GLY A 72 -5.69 -6.79 16.33
CA GLY A 72 -5.91 -8.11 15.74
C GLY A 72 -5.15 -8.30 14.44
N LEU A 73 -5.14 -7.28 13.57
CA LEU A 73 -4.45 -7.35 12.28
C LEU A 73 -2.92 -7.40 12.45
N ILE A 74 -2.36 -6.63 13.39
CA ILE A 74 -0.94 -6.74 13.77
C ILE A 74 -0.63 -8.15 14.26
N TYR A 75 -1.48 -8.72 15.13
CA TYR A 75 -1.31 -10.08 15.63
C TYR A 75 -1.36 -11.12 14.51
N CYS A 76 -2.27 -11.00 13.54
CA CYS A 76 -2.31 -11.89 12.38
C CYS A 76 -0.99 -11.90 11.61
N MET A 77 -0.37 -10.72 11.43
CA MET A 77 0.92 -10.61 10.75
C MET A 77 2.07 -11.17 11.58
N GLU A 78 2.07 -10.97 12.91
CA GLU A 78 3.02 -11.63 13.82
C GLU A 78 2.88 -13.15 13.79
N TYR A 79 1.65 -13.65 13.71
CA TYR A 79 1.36 -15.07 13.65
C TYR A 79 1.85 -15.67 12.34
N LEU A 80 1.65 -14.98 11.22
CA LEU A 80 2.23 -15.38 9.93
C LEU A 80 3.76 -15.39 9.96
N ASP A 81 4.38 -14.36 10.54
CA ASP A 81 5.85 -14.27 10.69
C ASP A 81 6.41 -15.47 11.50
N LYS A 82 5.77 -15.80 12.62
CA LYS A 82 6.15 -16.97 13.44
C LYS A 82 5.89 -18.31 12.75
N ASN A 83 4.95 -18.37 11.82
CA ASN A 83 4.58 -19.57 11.08
C ASN A 83 4.97 -19.46 9.59
N LEU A 84 6.08 -18.79 9.30
CA LEU A 84 6.55 -18.56 7.93
C LEU A 84 6.68 -19.84 7.11
N ASP A 85 7.02 -20.97 7.75
CA ASP A 85 7.08 -22.28 7.12
C ASP A 85 5.78 -22.63 6.37
N TRP A 86 4.62 -22.25 6.88
CA TRP A 86 3.33 -22.43 6.20
C TRP A 86 3.31 -21.72 4.84
N LEU A 87 3.71 -20.44 4.81
CA LEU A 87 3.75 -19.65 3.59
C LEU A 87 4.78 -20.24 2.61
N VAL A 88 5.96 -20.61 3.11
CA VAL A 88 7.02 -21.23 2.30
C VAL A 88 6.55 -22.54 1.67
N HIS A 89 5.86 -23.39 2.44
CA HIS A 89 5.30 -24.63 1.94
C HIS A 89 4.26 -24.39 0.84
N LYS A 90 3.35 -23.44 1.04
CA LYS A 90 2.33 -23.08 0.03
C LYS A 90 2.98 -22.51 -1.23
N LEU A 91 3.96 -21.63 -1.10
CA LEU A 91 4.69 -21.05 -2.23
C LEU A 91 5.45 -22.10 -3.07
N LYS A 92 5.97 -23.17 -2.44
CA LYS A 92 6.63 -24.27 -3.17
C LYS A 92 5.68 -25.05 -4.09
N LEU A 93 4.38 -24.98 -3.84
CA LEU A 93 3.36 -25.62 -4.69
C LEU A 93 3.05 -24.78 -5.94
N ILE A 94 3.42 -23.49 -5.94
CA ILE A 94 3.24 -22.62 -7.11
C ILE A 94 4.29 -23.00 -8.18
N PRO A 95 3.88 -23.18 -9.45
CA PRO A 95 4.82 -23.44 -10.54
C PRO A 95 5.85 -22.31 -10.70
N LYS A 96 7.11 -22.68 -10.97
CA LYS A 96 8.24 -21.72 -11.02
C LYS A 96 8.15 -20.69 -12.16
N ASP A 97 7.32 -20.92 -13.16
CA ASP A 97 7.09 -20.04 -14.30
C ASP A 97 5.96 -19.02 -14.05
N HIS A 98 5.36 -19.00 -12.86
CA HIS A 98 4.37 -18.00 -12.47
C HIS A 98 5.04 -16.72 -11.95
N TYR A 99 4.45 -15.57 -12.33
CA TYR A 99 4.68 -14.31 -11.63
C TYR A 99 3.79 -14.25 -10.39
N ILE A 100 4.33 -13.82 -9.25
CA ILE A 100 3.59 -13.81 -7.99
C ILE A 100 3.23 -12.39 -7.57
N MET A 101 1.99 -12.20 -7.15
CA MET A 101 1.50 -10.94 -6.60
C MET A 101 1.03 -11.17 -5.17
N PHE A 102 1.64 -10.47 -4.21
CA PHE A 102 1.21 -10.47 -2.83
C PHE A 102 0.27 -9.28 -2.60
N ASP A 103 -1.01 -9.54 -2.31
CA ASP A 103 -1.94 -8.50 -1.85
C ASP A 103 -1.78 -8.36 -0.33
N CYS A 104 -1.20 -7.24 0.10
CA CYS A 104 -0.81 -7.05 1.49
C CYS A 104 -1.84 -6.20 2.26
N PRO A 105 -1.93 -6.36 3.60
CA PRO A 105 -2.86 -5.59 4.40
C PRO A 105 -2.64 -4.08 4.29
N GLY A 106 -3.71 -3.29 4.44
CA GLY A 106 -3.64 -1.84 4.27
C GLY A 106 -3.13 -1.03 5.45
N GLN A 107 -3.01 -1.60 6.64
CA GLN A 107 -2.68 -0.83 7.85
C GLN A 107 -1.24 -0.30 7.79
N VAL A 108 -1.08 1.01 8.01
CA VAL A 108 0.20 1.70 7.82
C VAL A 108 1.22 1.28 8.88
N GLU A 109 0.75 0.99 10.09
CA GLU A 109 1.56 0.60 11.25
C GLU A 109 2.40 -0.66 10.99
N LEU A 110 1.91 -1.56 10.13
CA LEU A 110 2.63 -2.76 9.71
C LEU A 110 3.92 -2.46 8.94
N TYR A 111 3.98 -1.31 8.28
CA TYR A 111 5.09 -0.93 7.41
C TYR A 111 5.92 0.22 7.97
N THR A 112 5.59 0.74 9.15
CA THR A 112 6.35 1.83 9.80
C THR A 112 7.03 1.40 11.09
N HIS A 113 6.36 0.62 11.94
CA HIS A 113 6.86 0.34 13.30
C HIS A 113 6.91 -1.16 13.64
N HIS A 114 6.38 -2.01 12.77
CA HIS A 114 6.33 -3.44 12.99
C HIS A 114 7.32 -4.19 12.06
N ASN A 115 7.94 -5.26 12.55
CA ASN A 115 8.97 -5.99 11.80
C ASN A 115 8.43 -7.21 11.02
N ALA A 116 7.19 -7.66 11.29
CA ALA A 116 6.63 -8.85 10.64
C ALA A 116 6.72 -8.81 9.10
N VAL A 117 6.32 -7.70 8.47
CA VAL A 117 6.40 -7.58 7.00
C VAL A 117 7.84 -7.63 6.52
N HIS A 118 8.76 -6.96 7.22
CA HIS A 118 10.18 -6.97 6.90
C HIS A 118 10.77 -8.39 6.98
N ASN A 119 10.46 -9.13 8.05
CA ASN A 119 10.90 -10.51 8.25
C ASN A 119 10.36 -11.44 7.14
N ILE A 120 9.08 -11.28 6.77
CA ILE A 120 8.47 -12.03 5.66
C ILE A 120 9.20 -11.72 4.35
N VAL A 121 9.48 -10.45 4.06
CA VAL A 121 10.22 -10.02 2.87
C VAL A 121 11.62 -10.62 2.83
N GLU A 122 12.37 -10.55 3.94
CA GLU A 122 13.70 -11.16 4.02
C GLU A 122 13.66 -12.67 3.77
N ALA A 123 12.68 -13.36 4.36
CA ALA A 123 12.50 -14.80 4.17
C ALA A 123 12.24 -15.14 2.70
N LEU A 124 11.39 -14.36 2.03
CA LEU A 124 11.14 -14.51 0.60
C LEU A 124 12.40 -14.23 -0.24
N GLN A 125 13.20 -13.21 0.09
CA GLN A 125 14.47 -12.95 -0.60
C GLN A 125 15.48 -14.10 -0.41
N LYS A 126 15.56 -14.68 0.80
CA LYS A 126 16.40 -15.86 1.09
C LYS A 126 15.97 -17.10 0.27
N LEU A 127 14.73 -17.15 -0.19
CA LEU A 127 14.20 -18.17 -1.11
C LEU A 127 14.41 -17.84 -2.60
N ASP A 128 15.25 -16.86 -2.93
CA ASP A 128 15.58 -16.42 -4.30
C ASP A 128 14.36 -15.83 -5.07
N TYR A 129 13.46 -15.17 -4.32
CA TYR A 129 12.46 -14.29 -4.92
C TYR A 129 13.05 -12.91 -5.19
N ARG A 130 12.91 -12.44 -6.42
CA ARG A 130 13.22 -11.08 -6.85
C ARG A 130 11.99 -10.22 -6.65
N LEU A 131 11.99 -9.45 -5.57
CA LEU A 131 10.84 -8.69 -5.10
C LEU A 131 10.93 -7.21 -5.51
N VAL A 132 9.79 -6.64 -5.85
CA VAL A 132 9.57 -5.20 -5.98
C VAL A 132 8.33 -4.82 -5.18
N ALA A 133 8.33 -3.68 -4.49
CA ALA A 133 7.15 -3.17 -3.85
C ALA A 133 6.42 -2.22 -4.79
N VAL A 134 5.16 -2.50 -5.10
CA VAL A 134 4.26 -1.60 -5.80
C VAL A 134 3.45 -0.87 -4.73
N HIS A 135 3.79 0.39 -4.50
CA HIS A 135 3.19 1.20 -3.45
C HIS A 135 2.08 2.08 -4.02
N LEU A 136 0.83 1.71 -3.74
CA LEU A 136 -0.35 2.42 -4.23
C LEU A 136 -0.70 3.61 -3.34
N VAL A 137 -0.85 4.76 -3.97
CA VAL A 137 -1.23 6.03 -3.36
C VAL A 137 -2.48 6.56 -4.06
N ASP A 138 -3.52 6.89 -3.30
CA ASP A 138 -4.74 7.46 -3.89
C ASP A 138 -4.46 8.84 -4.49
N ALA A 139 -4.79 9.05 -5.77
CA ALA A 139 -4.56 10.30 -6.44
C ALA A 139 -5.33 11.49 -5.82
N HIS A 140 -6.35 11.25 -4.99
CA HIS A 140 -7.00 12.29 -4.20
C HIS A 140 -6.00 13.10 -3.36
N TYR A 141 -4.88 12.51 -2.91
CA TYR A 141 -3.87 13.23 -2.14
C TYR A 141 -3.15 14.33 -2.94
N CYS A 142 -3.20 14.32 -4.27
CA CYS A 142 -2.66 15.39 -5.11
C CYS A 142 -3.50 16.69 -5.05
N SER A 143 -4.72 16.63 -4.52
CA SER A 143 -5.62 17.78 -4.40
C SER A 143 -5.13 18.84 -3.40
N ASP A 144 -4.28 18.45 -2.45
CA ASP A 144 -3.72 19.33 -1.43
C ASP A 144 -2.21 19.11 -1.30
N THR A 145 -1.45 20.20 -1.30
CA THR A 145 0.01 20.19 -1.23
C THR A 145 0.52 19.53 0.05
N GLY A 146 -0.11 19.83 1.20
CA GLY A 146 0.29 19.27 2.49
C GLY A 146 0.08 17.76 2.53
N LYS A 147 -1.10 17.30 2.09
CA LYS A 147 -1.40 15.87 1.93
C LYS A 147 -0.41 15.16 1.03
N PHE A 148 -0.07 15.74 -0.12
CA PHE A 148 0.88 15.15 -1.05
C PHE A 148 2.27 14.98 -0.43
N ILE A 149 2.79 15.99 0.26
CA ILE A 149 4.08 15.89 0.97
C ILE A 149 4.04 14.82 2.05
N SER A 150 2.97 14.77 2.86
CA SER A 150 2.81 13.72 3.88
C SER A 150 2.89 12.32 3.27
N VAL A 151 2.25 12.12 2.13
CA VAL A 151 2.28 10.84 1.40
C VAL A 151 3.66 10.51 0.84
N LEU A 152 4.42 11.49 0.32
CA LEU A 152 5.79 11.27 -0.12
C LEU A 152 6.69 10.83 1.05
N LEU A 153 6.56 11.47 2.21
CA LEU A 153 7.30 11.10 3.42
C LEU A 153 6.92 9.69 3.90
N THR A 154 5.62 9.37 3.94
CA THR A 154 5.17 8.02 4.28
C THR A 154 5.73 6.99 3.29
N SER A 155 5.68 7.27 1.99
CA SER A 155 6.22 6.38 0.94
C SER A 155 7.73 6.13 1.14
N LEU A 156 8.49 7.16 1.50
CA LEU A 156 9.92 7.05 1.79
C LEU A 156 10.19 6.22 3.05
N ILE A 157 9.44 6.46 4.13
CA ILE A 157 9.56 5.68 5.38
C ILE A 157 9.25 4.21 5.11
N THR A 158 8.17 3.92 4.39
CA THR A 158 7.79 2.56 3.98
C THR A 158 8.90 1.91 3.13
N MET A 159 9.51 2.65 2.20
CA MET A 159 10.62 2.14 1.38
C MET A 159 11.83 1.75 2.22
N LEU A 160 12.20 2.58 3.21
CA LEU A 160 13.30 2.27 4.12
C LEU A 160 12.99 1.04 4.98
N GLN A 161 11.78 0.97 5.53
CA GLN A 161 11.40 -0.11 6.45
C GLN A 161 11.22 -1.46 5.76
N VAL A 162 10.58 -1.47 4.58
CA VAL A 162 10.41 -2.69 3.78
C VAL A 162 11.71 -3.09 3.07
N SER A 163 12.63 -2.14 2.85
CA SER A 163 13.95 -2.38 2.24
C SER A 163 13.87 -3.07 0.86
N LEU A 164 12.86 -2.69 0.06
CA LEU A 164 12.69 -3.15 -1.31
C LEU A 164 12.78 -1.99 -2.32
N PRO A 165 13.12 -2.26 -3.59
CA PRO A 165 12.89 -1.27 -4.63
C PRO A 165 11.39 -0.96 -4.71
N HIS A 166 11.04 0.33 -4.65
CA HIS A 166 9.66 0.82 -4.68
C HIS A 166 9.30 1.38 -6.04
N VAL A 167 8.12 1.00 -6.52
CA VAL A 167 7.40 1.66 -7.62
C VAL A 167 6.18 2.32 -7.01
N ASN A 168 6.21 3.64 -6.85
CA ASN A 168 5.05 4.40 -6.37
C ASN A 168 4.04 4.54 -7.51
N VAL A 169 2.78 4.20 -7.25
CA VAL A 169 1.70 4.23 -8.24
C VAL A 169 0.59 5.12 -7.73
N LEU A 170 0.29 6.18 -8.48
CA LEU A 170 -0.92 6.98 -8.25
C LEU A 170 -2.14 6.20 -8.75
N SER A 171 -2.93 5.68 -7.80
CA SER A 171 -4.16 4.95 -8.08
C SER A 171 -5.35 5.90 -8.23
N LYS A 172 -6.43 5.40 -8.84
CA LYS A 172 -7.68 6.17 -9.08
C LYS A 172 -7.45 7.49 -9.84
N ALA A 173 -6.47 7.50 -10.74
CA ALA A 173 -6.15 8.68 -11.53
C ALA A 173 -7.33 9.16 -12.41
N ASP A 174 -8.24 8.25 -12.76
CA ASP A 174 -9.49 8.53 -13.45
C ASP A 174 -10.43 9.46 -12.66
N LEU A 175 -10.33 9.47 -11.33
CA LEU A 175 -11.17 10.31 -10.46
C LEU A 175 -10.61 11.72 -10.26
N ILE A 176 -9.38 12.00 -10.68
CA ILE A 176 -8.71 13.29 -10.46
C ILE A 176 -9.53 14.47 -10.99
N GLN A 177 -10.15 14.31 -12.16
CA GLN A 177 -10.97 15.34 -12.77
C GLN A 177 -12.18 15.73 -11.90
N LYS A 178 -12.62 14.84 -11.00
CA LYS A 178 -13.72 15.09 -10.06
C LYS A 178 -13.28 15.82 -8.80
N TYR A 179 -11.97 15.88 -8.51
CA TYR A 179 -11.43 16.52 -7.30
C TYR A 179 -11.14 18.03 -7.47
N GLY A 180 -11.41 18.58 -8.65
CA GLY A 180 -11.20 20.00 -8.98
C GLY A 180 -9.94 20.26 -9.80
N LYS A 181 -9.58 21.53 -9.98
CA LYS A 181 -8.32 21.91 -10.64
C LYS A 181 -7.15 21.61 -9.72
N LEU A 182 -6.32 20.64 -10.13
CA LEU A 182 -5.03 20.41 -9.49
C LEU A 182 -4.14 21.65 -9.54
N ALA A 183 -3.21 21.73 -8.59
CA ALA A 183 -2.21 22.77 -8.54
C ALA A 183 -1.26 22.74 -9.75
N PHE A 184 -0.91 21.52 -10.16
CA PHE A 184 0.04 21.21 -11.23
C PHE A 184 -0.54 20.13 -12.16
N ASN A 185 0.12 19.88 -13.30
CA ASN A 185 -0.21 18.74 -14.16
C ASN A 185 0.18 17.40 -13.49
N LEU A 186 -0.33 16.29 -14.00
CA LEU A 186 -0.05 14.97 -13.45
C LEU A 186 1.44 14.60 -13.52
N ASP A 187 2.12 15.02 -14.58
CA ASP A 187 3.55 14.76 -14.78
C ASP A 187 4.39 15.30 -13.62
N PHE A 188 4.02 16.47 -13.07
CA PHE A 188 4.66 17.02 -11.89
C PHE A 188 4.59 16.08 -10.68
N TYR A 189 3.43 15.45 -10.45
CA TYR A 189 3.21 14.56 -9.31
C TYR A 189 3.79 13.16 -9.53
N THR A 190 3.89 12.69 -10.77
CA THR A 190 4.48 11.38 -11.10
C THR A 190 6.00 11.41 -11.14
N ASP A 191 6.57 12.48 -11.69
CA ASP A 191 8.02 12.64 -11.80
C ASP A 191 8.63 13.20 -10.51
N VAL A 192 7.78 13.64 -9.56
CA VAL A 192 8.16 14.32 -8.31
C VAL A 192 9.16 15.43 -8.63
N LEU A 193 8.78 16.29 -9.59
CA LEU A 193 9.59 17.43 -9.99
C LEU A 193 9.69 18.45 -8.85
N ASP A 194 10.79 19.21 -8.88
CA ASP A 194 11.27 20.13 -7.86
C ASP A 194 10.27 20.48 -6.74
N LEU A 195 10.49 19.89 -5.56
CA LEU A 195 9.69 20.08 -4.36
C LEU A 195 9.62 21.55 -3.91
N ASN A 196 10.51 22.42 -4.39
CA ASN A 196 10.48 23.86 -4.11
C ASN A 196 9.13 24.49 -4.53
N TYR A 197 8.53 24.04 -5.64
CA TYR A 197 7.22 24.55 -6.08
C TYR A 197 6.09 24.21 -5.10
N LEU A 198 6.18 23.05 -4.44
CA LEU A 198 5.23 22.67 -3.40
C LEU A 198 5.44 23.52 -2.14
N LEU A 199 6.70 23.81 -1.78
CA LEU A 199 7.04 24.65 -0.62
C LEU A 199 6.55 26.09 -0.79
N GLU A 200 6.74 26.68 -1.97
CA GLU A 200 6.24 28.04 -2.29
C GLU A 200 4.72 28.10 -2.11
N ARG A 201 3.99 27.13 -2.67
CA ARG A 201 2.53 27.06 -2.55
C ARG A 201 2.05 26.86 -1.11
N LEU A 202 2.77 26.08 -0.30
CA LEU A 202 2.48 25.94 1.13
C LEU A 202 2.66 27.26 1.88
N GLN A 203 3.70 28.03 1.57
CA GLN A 203 3.93 29.34 2.17
C GLN A 203 2.87 30.37 1.76
N GLU A 204 2.39 30.34 0.51
CA GLU A 204 1.30 31.19 0.04
C GLU A 204 -0.01 30.88 0.79
N LEU A 205 -0.36 29.61 0.93
CA LEU A 205 -1.54 29.17 1.69
C LEU A 205 -1.43 29.59 3.17
N SER A 206 -0.26 29.46 3.79
CA SER A 206 -0.07 29.88 5.19
C SER A 206 -0.28 31.39 5.35
N LYS A 207 0.26 32.20 4.43
CA LYS A 207 0.09 33.66 4.44
C LYS A 207 -1.37 34.09 4.23
N ALA A 208 -2.08 33.43 3.32
CA ALA A 208 -3.50 33.71 3.05
C ALA A 208 -4.38 33.40 4.27
N THR A 209 -4.09 32.30 4.97
CA THR A 209 -4.82 31.88 6.16
C THR A 209 -4.59 32.84 7.33
N SER A 210 -3.35 33.27 7.55
CA SER A 210 -3.02 34.31 8.55
C SER A 210 -3.74 35.62 8.26
N THR A 211 -3.77 36.05 6.99
CA THR A 211 -4.45 37.31 6.59
C THR A 211 -5.97 37.24 6.82
N THR A 212 -6.58 36.08 6.57
CA THR A 212 -8.02 35.86 6.79
C THR A 212 -8.39 35.80 8.27
N LEU A 213 -7.55 35.17 9.10
CA LEU A 213 -7.68 35.20 10.56
C LEU A 213 -7.54 36.61 11.14
N TYR A 214 -6.59 37.40 10.62
CA TYR A 214 -6.47 38.81 10.99
C TYR A 214 -7.72 39.61 10.61
N LEU A 215 -8.27 39.42 9.40
CA LEU A 215 -9.51 40.09 8.99
C LEU A 215 -10.70 39.69 9.86
N LEU A 216 -10.86 38.41 10.20
CA LEU A 216 -11.93 37.94 11.09
C LEU A 216 -11.79 38.51 12.52
N TYR A 217 -10.57 38.71 13.01
CA TYR A 217 -10.31 39.33 14.31
C TYR A 217 -10.64 40.83 14.36
N TYR A 218 -10.67 41.50 13.20
CA TYR A 218 -11.04 42.92 13.08
C TYR A 218 -12.53 43.16 12.78
N ILE A 219 -13.27 42.10 12.42
CA ILE A 219 -14.70 42.18 12.07
C ILE A 219 -15.60 41.60 13.19
N ALA A 220 -15.02 40.99 14.23
CA ALA A 220 -15.70 40.54 15.46
C ALA A 220 -15.46 41.50 16.62
#